data_AF-A0A356U9F8-F1
#
_entry.id   AF-A0A356U9F8-F1
#
_cell.length_a   1.000
_cell.length_b   1.000
_cell.length_c   1.000
_cell.angle_alpha   90.00
_cell.angle_beta   90.00
_cell.angle_gamma   90.00
#
_symmetry.space_group_name_H-M   'P 1'
#
loop_
_entity.id
_entity.type
_entity.pdbx_description
1 polymer ?
#
loop_
_entity_poly.entity_id
_entity_poly.type
_entity_poly.pdbx_seq_one_letter_code
_entity_poly.pdbx_strand_id
1 'polypeptide(L)'
;MSEIIAIRADGNSEIGFGHLMRMKALAREFIKLGAEVIFLSRNPDNIGGYRVLQLERQSGDEEDQLVEEMLVSLQAGMLIIDSYKYTQERLDRAGQLPLLSVYVDDLNNHPFNTDFVVNGNLYAPGLPYRGRARFLLGTKYLLMREEFAGVPIRFNKGMKHVLITFGAADMENITPGILHVLKSYEHFGDLHWHVVVGPVFRNLAEIEAVAKDCHNVTLHYNPAIKNLMEFCDISISAAGSTTYELAACGVPTLLVIVAD
;
A
#
# COMPACT_ATOMS: atom_id res chain seq x y z
N MET A 1 24.70 13.86 14.67
CA MET A 1 24.55 12.80 13.66
C MET A 1 23.08 12.75 13.30
N SER A 2 22.72 12.57 12.04
CA SER A 2 21.33 12.33 11.64
C SER A 2 20.83 11.06 12.33
N GLU A 3 19.60 11.08 12.84
CA GLU A 3 18.97 9.88 13.40
C GLU A 3 18.75 8.86 12.28
N ILE A 4 19.17 7.61 12.49
CA ILE A 4 18.99 6.53 11.53
C ILE A 4 17.67 5.81 11.83
N ILE A 5 16.81 5.72 10.82
CA ILE A 5 15.52 5.05 10.88
C ILE A 5 15.56 3.85 9.94
N ALA A 6 15.43 2.66 10.51
CA ALA A 6 15.33 1.44 9.75
C ALA A 6 13.87 1.09 9.47
N ILE A 7 13.55 0.74 8.22
CA ILE A 7 12.21 0.32 7.80
C ILE A 7 12.26 -1.11 7.27
N ARG A 8 11.65 -2.04 8.00
CA ARG A 8 11.46 -3.43 7.59
C ARG A 8 10.15 -3.56 6.82
N ALA A 9 10.24 -3.68 5.49
CA ALA A 9 9.09 -3.91 4.62
C ALA A 9 9.48 -4.72 3.37
N ASP A 10 8.54 -5.51 2.86
CA ASP A 10 8.67 -6.25 1.61
C ASP A 10 7.56 -5.86 0.63
N GLY A 11 7.80 -6.10 -0.65
CA GLY A 11 6.77 -5.95 -1.69
C GLY A 11 7.22 -6.62 -2.97
N ASN A 12 6.32 -7.38 -3.58
CA ASN A 12 6.56 -8.12 -4.81
C ASN A 12 5.21 -8.50 -5.44
N SER A 13 5.23 -9.29 -6.52
CA SER A 13 4.01 -9.71 -7.22
C SER A 13 3.06 -10.62 -6.41
N GLU A 14 3.52 -11.23 -5.32
CA GLU A 14 2.73 -12.17 -4.51
C GLU A 14 2.02 -11.49 -3.34
N ILE A 15 2.65 -10.48 -2.73
CA ILE A 15 2.07 -9.72 -1.59
C ILE A 15 1.61 -8.31 -1.99
N GLY A 16 1.85 -7.92 -3.24
CA GLY A 16 1.62 -6.57 -3.74
C GLY A 16 2.67 -5.56 -3.28
N PHE A 17 2.40 -4.29 -3.58
CA PHE A 17 3.30 -3.16 -3.30
C PHE A 17 2.76 -2.17 -2.27
N GLY A 18 1.63 -2.46 -1.62
CA GLY A 18 0.98 -1.56 -0.65
C GLY A 18 1.94 -1.13 0.47
N HIS A 19 2.59 -2.10 1.12
CA HIS A 19 3.59 -1.88 2.16
C HIS A 19 4.71 -0.94 1.68
N LEU A 20 5.33 -1.23 0.53
CA LEU A 20 6.39 -0.38 -0.01
C LEU A 20 5.92 1.03 -0.32
N MET A 21 4.71 1.20 -0.87
CA MET A 21 4.21 2.54 -1.22
C MET A 21 3.97 3.40 0.03
N ARG A 22 3.31 2.85 1.06
CA ARG A 22 3.06 3.59 2.30
C ARG A 22 4.34 3.84 3.10
N MET A 23 5.28 2.88 3.08
CA MET A 23 6.58 3.05 3.73
C MET A 23 7.48 4.06 3.01
N LYS A 24 7.44 4.12 1.68
CA LYS A 24 8.13 5.17 0.92
C LYS A 24 7.53 6.55 1.19
N ALA A 25 6.22 6.65 1.38
CA ALA A 25 5.59 7.91 1.78
C ALA A 25 6.10 8.36 3.15
N LEU A 26 6.12 7.48 4.14
CA LEU A 26 6.62 7.77 5.48
C LEU A 26 8.13 8.09 5.49
N ALA A 27 8.94 7.34 4.73
CA ALA A 27 10.37 7.56 4.58
C ALA A 27 10.68 8.97 4.06
N ARG A 28 9.92 9.48 3.08
CA ARG A 28 10.10 10.84 2.57
C ARG A 28 9.93 11.89 3.66
N GLU A 29 8.91 11.74 4.50
CA GLU A 29 8.65 12.70 5.59
C GLU A 29 9.77 12.67 6.64
N PHE A 30 10.31 11.50 6.97
CA PHE A 30 11.48 11.41 7.85
C PHE A 30 12.73 12.04 7.24
N ILE A 31 12.98 11.84 5.94
CA ILE A 31 14.11 12.47 5.24
C ILE A 31 13.98 14.00 5.23
N LYS A 32 12.77 14.54 5.02
CA LYS A 32 12.51 16.00 5.11
C LYS A 32 12.83 16.56 6.50
N LEU A 33 12.66 15.74 7.54
CA LEU A 33 13.01 16.08 8.93
C LEU A 33 14.51 15.87 9.24
N GLY A 34 15.32 15.43 8.27
CA GLY A 34 16.77 15.28 8.40
C GLY A 34 17.25 13.91 8.89
N ALA A 35 16.36 12.91 8.94
CA ALA A 35 16.74 11.54 9.26
C ALA A 35 17.40 10.83 8.07
N GLU A 36 18.28 9.87 8.34
CA GLU A 36 18.74 8.90 7.35
C GLU A 36 17.81 7.68 7.40
N VAL A 37 17.16 7.36 6.29
CA VAL A 37 16.24 6.21 6.21
C VAL A 37 16.88 5.07 5.44
N ILE A 38 16.87 3.88 6.05
CA ILE A 38 17.44 2.65 5.49
C ILE A 38 16.36 1.57 5.46
N PHE A 39 16.10 0.99 4.30
CA PHE A 39 15.17 -0.13 4.18
C PHE A 39 15.87 -1.46 4.46
N LEU A 40 15.21 -2.35 5.18
CA LEU A 40 15.58 -3.75 5.37
C LEU A 40 14.56 -4.59 4.60
N SER A 41 14.96 -5.19 3.49
CA SER A 41 14.01 -5.83 2.57
C SER A 41 14.59 -7.03 1.84
N ARG A 42 13.74 -8.00 1.54
CA ARG A 42 14.05 -9.13 0.66
C ARG A 42 13.95 -8.76 -0.82
N ASN A 43 13.39 -7.59 -1.14
CA ASN A 43 13.10 -7.17 -2.51
C ASN A 43 13.73 -5.79 -2.81
N PRO A 44 15.07 -5.65 -2.73
CA PRO A 44 15.73 -4.34 -2.85
C PRO A 44 15.45 -3.63 -4.19
N ASP A 45 15.34 -4.40 -5.28
CA ASP A 45 15.07 -3.86 -6.63
C ASP A 45 13.73 -3.10 -6.71
N ASN A 46 12.80 -3.39 -5.80
CA ASN A 46 11.48 -2.75 -5.75
C ASN A 46 11.47 -1.43 -4.94
N ILE A 47 12.58 -1.08 -4.28
CA ILE A 47 12.69 0.08 -3.39
C ILE A 47 13.64 1.13 -4.02
N GLY A 48 13.29 1.60 -5.21
CA GLY A 48 14.07 2.63 -5.91
C GLY A 48 14.13 3.96 -5.14
N GLY A 49 15.32 4.58 -5.13
CA GLY A 49 15.58 5.90 -4.56
C GLY A 49 15.96 5.92 -3.07
N TYR A 50 16.17 4.75 -2.45
CA TYR A 50 16.53 4.63 -1.04
C TYR A 50 17.73 3.71 -0.86
N ARG A 51 18.44 3.87 0.27
CA ARG A 51 19.42 2.90 0.73
C ARG A 51 18.67 1.65 1.22
N VAL A 52 19.07 0.48 0.74
CA VAL A 52 18.48 -0.80 1.13
C VAL A 52 19.58 -1.74 1.58
N LEU A 53 19.42 -2.36 2.74
CA LEU A 53 20.16 -3.54 3.13
C LEU A 53 19.30 -4.76 2.82
N GLN A 54 19.85 -5.65 1.99
CA GLN A 54 19.14 -6.83 1.54
C GLN A 54 19.11 -7.87 2.66
N LEU A 55 17.92 -8.42 2.89
CA LEU A 55 17.72 -9.61 3.70
C LEU A 55 17.66 -10.83 2.78
N GLU A 56 18.25 -11.94 3.22
CA GLU A 56 18.14 -13.21 2.51
C GLU A 56 16.74 -13.83 2.66
N ARG A 57 16.46 -14.91 1.93
CA ARG A 57 15.17 -15.64 2.02
C ARG A 57 15.07 -16.51 3.28
N GLN A 58 15.52 -16.01 4.42
CA GLN A 58 15.26 -16.62 5.71
C GLN A 58 13.95 -16.07 6.28
N SER A 59 13.25 -16.88 7.07
CA SER A 59 12.01 -16.46 7.75
C SER A 59 12.02 -17.00 9.17
N GLY A 60 11.57 -16.17 10.13
CA GLY A 60 11.57 -16.54 11.55
C GLY A 60 12.75 -15.92 12.29
N ASP A 61 13.20 -16.60 13.34
CA ASP A 61 14.12 -16.04 14.34
C ASP A 61 15.50 -15.66 13.80
N GLU A 62 16.00 -16.38 12.78
CA GLU A 62 17.28 -16.07 12.11
C GLU A 62 17.23 -14.72 11.39
N GLU A 63 16.13 -14.41 10.70
CA GLU A 63 15.95 -13.10 10.07
C GLU A 63 15.89 -12.00 11.13
N ASP A 64 15.18 -12.24 12.24
CA ASP A 64 15.06 -11.24 13.30
C ASP A 64 16.39 -10.96 13.99
N GLN A 65 17.20 -11.99 14.21
CA GLN A 65 18.55 -11.83 14.73
C GLN A 65 19.44 -11.05 13.76
N LEU A 66 19.38 -11.35 12.47
CA LEU A 66 20.12 -10.59 11.45
C LEU A 66 19.67 -9.12 11.41
N VAL A 67 18.37 -8.87 11.49
CA VAL A 67 17.81 -7.51 11.56
C VAL A 67 18.33 -6.78 12.79
N GLU A 68 18.35 -7.42 13.96
CA GLU A 68 18.91 -6.84 15.19
C GLU A 68 20.40 -6.50 15.07
N GLU A 69 21.21 -7.41 14.51
CA GLU A 69 22.63 -7.16 14.25
C GLU A 69 22.84 -5.98 13.30
N MET A 70 22.02 -5.87 12.25
CA MET A 70 22.02 -4.72 11.35
C MET A 70 21.66 -3.43 12.09
N LEU A 71 20.64 -3.44 12.95
CA LEU A 71 20.20 -2.26 13.71
C LEU A 71 21.30 -1.75 14.65
N VAL A 72 22.01 -2.66 15.32
CA VAL A 72 23.15 -2.32 16.19
C VAL A 72 24.30 -1.75 15.37
N SER A 73 24.66 -2.39 14.26
CA SER A 73 25.74 -1.94 13.36
C SER A 73 25.46 -0.55 12.78
N LEU A 74 24.19 -0.29 12.44
CA LEU A 74 23.73 1.01 11.98
C LEU A 74 23.59 2.06 13.09
N GLN A 75 23.60 1.67 14.36
CA GLN A 75 23.22 2.53 15.48
C GLN A 75 21.84 3.17 15.26
N ALA A 76 20.88 2.37 14.77
CA ALA A 76 19.53 2.83 14.46
C ALA A 76 18.80 3.32 15.72
N GLY A 77 18.17 4.50 15.63
CA GLY A 77 17.35 5.06 16.70
C GLY A 77 15.90 4.56 16.67
N MET A 78 15.46 4.07 15.52
CA MET A 78 14.09 3.61 15.30
C MET A 78 14.02 2.43 14.32
N LEU A 79 13.11 1.50 14.58
CA LEU A 79 12.71 0.42 13.69
C LEU A 79 11.21 0.55 13.40
N ILE A 80 10.86 0.64 12.13
CA ILE A 80 9.47 0.60 11.64
C ILE A 80 9.25 -0.72 10.92
N ILE A 81 8.25 -1.48 11.34
CA ILE A 81 7.91 -2.79 10.79
C ILE A 81 6.57 -2.69 10.08
N ASP A 82 6.54 -3.10 8.82
CA ASP A 82 5.33 -3.20 8.02
C ASP A 82 5.27 -4.57 7.34
N SER A 83 4.63 -5.52 8.02
CA SER A 83 4.52 -6.91 7.55
C SER A 83 3.43 -7.68 8.31
N TYR A 84 2.59 -8.39 7.56
CA TYR A 84 1.61 -9.33 8.11
C TYR A 84 2.22 -10.60 8.71
N LYS A 85 3.53 -10.84 8.53
CA LYS A 85 4.20 -12.09 8.95
C LYS A 85 4.77 -12.03 10.39
N TYR A 86 4.62 -10.91 11.08
CA TYR A 86 5.12 -10.78 12.46
C TYR A 86 4.13 -11.42 13.43
N THR A 87 4.63 -12.38 14.22
CA THR A 87 3.88 -12.99 15.31
C THR A 87 3.95 -12.10 16.56
N GLN A 88 3.10 -12.37 17.55
CA GLN A 88 3.16 -11.67 18.84
C GLN A 88 4.55 -11.73 19.48
N GLU A 89 5.20 -12.90 19.48
CA GLU A 89 6.56 -13.07 20.04
C GLU A 89 7.59 -12.16 19.37
N ARG A 90 7.53 -12.04 18.04
CA ARG A 90 8.42 -11.17 17.26
C ARG A 90 8.16 -9.69 17.54
N LEU A 91 6.89 -9.31 17.74
CA LEU A 91 6.52 -7.94 18.14
C LEU A 91 6.98 -7.62 19.56
N ASP A 92 6.87 -8.58 20.49
CA ASP A 92 7.34 -8.45 21.87
C ASP A 92 8.87 -8.27 21.90
N ARG A 93 9.60 -9.08 21.12
CA ARG A 93 11.06 -8.97 20.94
C ARG A 93 11.45 -7.61 20.36
N ALA A 94 10.79 -7.17 19.29
CA ALA A 94 11.05 -5.86 18.69
C ALA A 94 10.83 -4.70 19.69
N GLY A 95 9.82 -4.82 20.55
CA GLY A 95 9.55 -3.83 21.60
C GLY A 95 10.58 -3.79 22.74
N GLN A 96 11.37 -4.83 22.93
CA GLN A 96 12.41 -4.89 23.96
C GLN A 96 13.76 -4.34 23.48
N LEU A 97 13.89 -4.03 22.19
CA LEU A 97 15.11 -3.45 21.64
C LEU A 97 15.37 -2.06 22.24
N PRO A 98 16.65 -1.66 22.41
CA PRO A 98 17.02 -0.36 22.97
C PRO A 98 16.90 0.77 21.93
N LEU A 99 15.78 0.82 21.20
CA LEU A 99 15.45 1.79 20.15
C LEU A 99 13.93 1.98 20.10
N LEU A 100 13.46 2.96 19.32
CA LEU A 100 12.02 3.16 19.17
C LEU A 100 11.41 2.17 18.18
N SER A 101 10.47 1.36 18.63
CA SER A 101 9.78 0.35 17.81
C SER A 101 8.40 0.80 17.36
N VAL A 102 8.14 0.75 16.04
CA VAL A 102 6.87 1.13 15.43
C VAL A 102 6.36 -0.03 14.58
N TYR A 103 5.10 -0.43 14.78
CA TYR A 103 4.43 -1.41 13.93
C TYR A 103 3.31 -0.77 13.13
N VAL A 104 3.25 -1.07 11.83
CA VAL A 104 2.18 -0.62 10.94
C VAL A 104 1.20 -1.77 10.78
N ASP A 105 -0.02 -1.56 11.27
CA ASP A 105 -1.05 -2.58 11.35
C ASP A 105 -2.27 -2.23 10.49
N ASP A 106 -2.99 -3.27 10.07
CA ASP A 106 -4.27 -3.16 9.38
C ASP A 106 -5.37 -4.03 10.03
N LEU A 107 -5.00 -5.04 10.83
CA LEU A 107 -5.86 -6.18 11.17
C LEU A 107 -6.16 -6.31 12.68
N ASN A 108 -5.33 -5.75 13.55
CA ASN A 108 -5.44 -5.89 15.02
C ASN A 108 -5.45 -7.35 15.50
N ASN A 109 -4.58 -8.19 14.92
CA ASN A 109 -4.51 -9.62 15.22
C ASN A 109 -3.79 -9.98 16.53
N HIS A 110 -3.05 -9.04 17.12
CA HIS A 110 -2.19 -9.29 18.28
C HIS A 110 -2.37 -8.20 19.34
N PRO A 111 -2.12 -8.50 20.62
CA PRO A 111 -1.65 -7.47 21.54
C PRO A 111 -0.33 -6.91 21.03
N PHE A 112 -0.18 -5.59 21.02
CA PHE A 112 1.00 -4.92 20.51
C PHE A 112 1.85 -4.40 21.66
N ASN A 113 3.06 -4.94 21.78
CA ASN A 113 4.04 -4.52 22.78
C ASN A 113 5.27 -3.86 22.16
N THR A 114 5.12 -3.25 20.97
CA THR A 114 6.02 -2.20 20.46
C THR A 114 5.74 -0.87 21.18
N ASP A 115 6.51 0.18 20.89
CA ASP A 115 6.29 1.51 21.48
C ASP A 115 5.12 2.24 20.81
N PHE A 116 5.01 2.10 19.49
CA PHE A 116 3.90 2.65 18.71
C PHE A 116 3.28 1.60 17.78
N VAL A 117 1.99 1.78 17.54
CA VAL A 117 1.26 1.15 16.44
C VAL A 117 0.60 2.24 15.61
N VAL A 118 0.78 2.18 14.31
CA VAL A 118 0.10 3.04 13.35
C VAL A 118 -0.90 2.19 12.57
N ASN A 119 -2.18 2.51 12.69
CA ASN A 119 -3.19 2.03 11.76
C ASN A 119 -4.00 3.23 11.26
N GLY A 120 -3.63 3.68 10.06
CA GLY A 120 -4.25 4.83 9.41
C GLY A 120 -5.63 4.58 8.82
N ASN A 121 -6.13 3.34 8.89
CA ASN A 121 -7.38 2.98 8.24
C ASN A 121 -8.60 3.64 8.91
N LEU A 122 -9.63 3.93 8.11
CA LEU A 122 -10.85 4.60 8.61
C LEU A 122 -11.53 3.83 9.75
N TYR A 123 -11.52 2.49 9.67
CA TYR A 123 -12.13 1.62 10.67
C TYR A 123 -11.27 1.40 11.91
N ALA A 124 -9.98 1.78 11.88
CA ALA A 124 -9.03 1.47 12.94
C ALA A 124 -9.43 1.93 14.35
N PRO A 125 -10.04 3.12 14.56
CA PRO A 125 -10.48 3.54 15.88
C PRO A 125 -11.57 2.65 16.51
N GLY A 126 -12.29 1.87 15.69
CA GLY A 126 -13.31 0.93 16.15
C GLY A 126 -12.77 -0.45 16.51
N LEU A 127 -11.48 -0.73 16.25
CA LEU A 127 -10.87 -2.02 16.56
C LEU A 127 -10.45 -2.09 18.03
N PRO A 128 -10.59 -3.27 18.69
CA PRO A 128 -10.22 -3.44 20.09
C PRO A 128 -8.71 -3.65 20.26
N TYR A 129 -7.91 -2.61 20.02
CA TYR A 129 -6.46 -2.62 20.21
C TYR A 129 -6.07 -2.92 21.67
N ARG A 130 -5.05 -3.77 21.85
CA ARG A 130 -4.55 -4.21 23.17
C ARG A 130 -3.03 -4.19 23.21
N GLY A 131 -2.45 -4.23 24.40
CA GLY A 131 -1.01 -4.19 24.64
C GLY A 131 -0.54 -2.86 25.20
N ARG A 132 0.79 -2.66 25.29
CA ARG A 132 1.39 -1.45 25.85
C ARG A 132 1.65 -0.33 24.82
N ALA A 133 1.52 -0.62 23.53
CA ALA A 133 1.82 0.34 22.49
C ALA A 133 0.95 1.59 22.58
N ARG A 134 1.50 2.74 22.16
CA ARG A 134 0.71 3.93 21.88
C ARG A 134 0.07 3.80 20.51
N PHE A 135 -1.26 3.78 20.48
CA PHE A 135 -2.03 3.61 19.25
C PHE A 135 -2.27 4.94 18.52
N LEU A 136 -1.82 5.01 17.27
CA LEU A 136 -2.02 6.11 16.33
C LEU A 136 -3.02 5.65 15.27
N LEU A 137 -4.32 5.84 15.56
CA LEU A 137 -5.42 5.23 14.83
C LEU A 137 -6.24 6.23 14.01
N GLY A 138 -6.76 5.75 12.87
CA GLY A 138 -7.68 6.48 12.02
C GLY A 138 -6.97 7.35 11.00
N THR A 139 -7.77 7.99 10.14
CA THR A 139 -7.29 8.73 8.96
C THR A 139 -6.36 9.90 9.28
N LYS A 140 -6.32 10.37 10.53
CA LYS A 140 -5.32 11.35 11.02
C LYS A 140 -3.88 10.83 10.87
N TYR A 141 -3.68 9.51 10.92
CA TYR A 141 -2.37 8.86 10.80
C TYR A 141 -2.26 8.03 9.52
N LEU A 142 -3.08 8.33 8.51
CA LEU A 142 -3.02 7.67 7.23
C LEU A 142 -1.67 7.93 6.55
N LEU A 143 -0.98 6.85 6.19
CA LEU A 143 0.25 6.89 5.40
C LEU A 143 -0.13 6.90 3.92
N MET A 144 -0.12 8.09 3.32
CA MET A 144 -0.50 8.30 1.92
C MET A 144 0.61 9.03 1.16
N ARG A 145 0.74 8.76 -0.14
CA ARG A 145 1.72 9.42 -1.00
C ARG A 145 1.44 10.92 -1.05
N GLU A 146 2.52 11.72 -0.98
CA GLU A 146 2.47 13.19 -0.97
C GLU A 146 1.72 13.78 -2.17
N GLU A 147 1.77 13.14 -3.34
CA GLU A 147 1.05 13.60 -4.53
C GLU A 147 -0.48 13.63 -4.36
N PHE A 148 -1.04 12.94 -3.36
CA PHE A 148 -2.46 12.98 -3.01
C PHE A 148 -2.76 13.89 -1.81
N ALA A 149 -1.74 14.51 -1.22
CA ALA A 149 -1.94 15.47 -0.14
C ALA A 149 -2.42 16.83 -0.67
N GLY A 150 -3.44 17.41 -0.04
CA GLY A 150 -3.92 18.76 -0.38
C GLY A 150 -4.57 18.89 -1.77
N VAL A 151 -5.01 17.78 -2.37
CA VAL A 151 -5.70 17.80 -3.67
C VAL A 151 -7.06 18.49 -3.52
N PRO A 152 -7.45 19.40 -4.44
CA PRO A 152 -8.77 19.99 -4.42
C PRO A 152 -9.85 18.92 -4.60
N ILE A 153 -10.83 18.88 -3.69
CA ILE A 153 -11.97 17.97 -3.81
C ILE A 153 -12.79 18.39 -5.04
N ARG A 154 -12.93 17.49 -6.00
CA ARG A 154 -13.81 17.68 -7.15
C ARG A 154 -15.14 16.98 -6.91
N PHE A 155 -16.21 17.68 -7.22
CA PHE A 155 -17.53 17.07 -7.41
C PHE A 155 -17.80 17.04 -8.90
N ASN A 156 -17.71 15.85 -9.50
CA ASN A 156 -17.92 15.71 -10.92
C ASN A 156 -19.42 15.79 -11.28
N LYS A 157 -19.76 16.38 -12.42
CA LYS A 157 -21.15 16.61 -12.85
C LYS A 157 -21.63 15.66 -13.96
N GLY A 158 -20.75 14.81 -14.48
CA GLY A 158 -21.05 13.85 -15.54
C GLY A 158 -20.68 12.42 -15.13
N MET A 159 -21.22 11.45 -15.85
CA MET A 159 -20.91 10.02 -15.71
C MET A 159 -20.57 9.47 -17.10
N LYS A 160 -19.30 9.60 -17.48
CA LYS A 160 -18.78 9.15 -18.78
C LYS A 160 -17.50 8.35 -18.65
N HIS A 161 -16.60 8.72 -17.75
CA HIS A 161 -15.28 8.10 -17.59
C HIS A 161 -15.21 7.28 -16.31
N VAL A 162 -15.05 5.96 -16.45
CA VAL A 162 -14.96 5.02 -15.34
C VAL A 162 -13.53 4.51 -15.23
N LEU A 163 -12.91 4.69 -14.06
CA LEU A 163 -11.61 4.13 -13.73
C LEU A 163 -11.77 2.71 -13.17
N ILE A 164 -11.04 1.74 -13.71
CA ILE A 164 -10.93 0.37 -13.15
C ILE A 164 -9.50 0.17 -12.68
N THR A 165 -9.30 -0.09 -11.39
CA THR A 165 -7.96 -0.31 -10.83
C THR A 165 -7.94 -1.29 -9.65
N PHE A 166 -7.20 -2.38 -9.80
CA PHE A 166 -7.03 -3.43 -8.78
C PHE A 166 -5.63 -3.43 -8.16
N GLY A 167 -5.07 -2.22 -8.00
CA GLY A 167 -3.76 -2.03 -7.41
C GLY A 167 -2.62 -2.45 -8.35
N ALA A 168 -1.50 -2.87 -7.78
CA ALA A 168 -0.27 -3.06 -8.55
C ALA A 168 -0.11 -4.44 -9.19
N ALA A 169 -0.82 -5.46 -8.67
CA ALA A 169 -0.61 -6.86 -9.03
C ALA A 169 -1.87 -7.60 -9.51
N ASP A 170 -3.08 -7.13 -9.15
CA ASP A 170 -4.33 -7.87 -9.40
C ASP A 170 -4.22 -9.35 -9.02
N MET A 171 -3.85 -9.59 -7.76
CA MET A 171 -3.42 -10.91 -7.26
C MET A 171 -4.50 -12.00 -7.46
N GLU A 172 -5.77 -11.62 -7.36
CA GLU A 172 -6.93 -12.51 -7.53
C GLU A 172 -7.47 -12.55 -8.98
N ASN A 173 -6.73 -12.01 -9.96
CA ASN A 173 -7.13 -11.98 -11.37
C ASN A 173 -8.54 -11.40 -11.61
N ILE A 174 -8.87 -10.30 -10.95
CA ILE A 174 -10.22 -9.73 -10.93
C ILE A 174 -10.51 -8.92 -12.20
N THR A 175 -9.49 -8.26 -12.76
CA THR A 175 -9.67 -7.32 -13.88
C THR A 175 -10.33 -7.95 -15.11
N PRO A 176 -9.90 -9.13 -15.61
CA PRO A 176 -10.58 -9.77 -16.75
C PRO A 176 -12.03 -10.14 -16.45
N GLY A 177 -12.31 -10.65 -15.24
CA GLY A 177 -13.65 -11.05 -14.82
C GLY A 177 -14.62 -9.87 -14.77
N ILE A 178 -14.18 -8.74 -14.21
CA ILE A 178 -14.98 -7.51 -14.19
C ILE A 178 -15.23 -6.99 -15.60
N LEU A 179 -14.21 -6.95 -16.46
CA LEU A 179 -14.40 -6.53 -17.85
C LEU A 179 -15.41 -7.43 -18.58
N HIS A 180 -15.38 -8.75 -18.35
CA HIS A 180 -16.34 -9.67 -18.93
C HIS A 180 -17.78 -9.39 -18.48
N VAL A 181 -18.00 -9.16 -17.18
CA VAL A 181 -19.32 -8.82 -16.64
C VAL A 181 -19.81 -7.47 -17.18
N LEU A 182 -18.94 -6.45 -17.20
CA LEU A 182 -19.29 -5.10 -17.64
C LEU A 182 -19.69 -5.05 -19.11
N LYS A 183 -19.15 -5.90 -19.99
CA LYS A 183 -19.60 -5.98 -21.39
C LYS A 183 -21.11 -6.27 -21.55
N SER A 184 -21.69 -6.94 -20.57
CA SER A 184 -23.13 -7.27 -20.57
C SER A 184 -23.98 -6.19 -19.89
N TYR A 185 -23.37 -5.11 -19.39
CA TYR A 185 -24.08 -3.99 -18.80
C TYR A 185 -24.77 -3.17 -19.88
N GLU A 186 -26.05 -2.84 -19.68
CA GLU A 186 -26.88 -2.13 -20.66
C GLU A 186 -26.25 -0.81 -21.15
N HIS A 187 -25.63 -0.06 -20.23
CA HIS A 187 -24.97 1.22 -20.53
C HIS A 187 -23.47 1.09 -20.81
N PHE A 188 -22.97 -0.12 -21.10
CA PHE A 188 -21.54 -0.32 -21.35
C PHE A 188 -21.02 0.63 -22.42
N GLY A 189 -21.73 0.77 -23.54
CA GLY A 189 -21.36 1.62 -24.68
C GLY A 189 -21.47 3.12 -24.44
N ASP A 190 -22.21 3.55 -23.40
CA ASP A 190 -22.37 4.97 -23.04
C ASP A 190 -21.16 5.49 -22.24
N LEU A 191 -20.38 4.57 -21.67
CA LEU A 191 -19.26 4.84 -20.77
C LEU A 191 -17.93 4.51 -21.45
N HIS A 192 -16.88 5.21 -21.01
CA HIS A 192 -15.49 4.95 -21.36
C HIS A 192 -14.76 4.35 -20.15
N TRP A 193 -14.17 3.18 -20.34
CA TRP A 193 -13.55 2.38 -19.29
C TRP A 193 -12.03 2.51 -19.36
N HIS A 194 -11.46 3.19 -18.36
CA HIS A 194 -10.02 3.36 -18.20
C HIS A 194 -9.49 2.28 -17.27
N VAL A 195 -8.85 1.25 -17.81
CA VAL A 195 -8.34 0.11 -17.05
C VAL A 195 -6.86 0.32 -16.75
N VAL A 196 -6.50 0.34 -15.48
CA VAL A 196 -5.10 0.39 -15.05
C VAL A 196 -4.54 -1.02 -15.00
N VAL A 197 -3.51 -1.26 -15.81
CA VAL A 197 -2.67 -2.46 -15.74
C VAL A 197 -1.47 -2.13 -14.87
N GLY A 198 -1.43 -2.75 -13.69
CA GLY A 198 -0.36 -2.55 -12.71
C GLY A 198 0.98 -3.14 -13.18
N PRO A 199 2.10 -2.70 -12.57
CA PRO A 199 3.45 -3.03 -13.04
C PRO A 199 3.82 -4.52 -12.92
N VAL A 200 3.07 -5.31 -12.13
CA VAL A 200 3.36 -6.74 -11.91
C VAL A 200 2.14 -7.63 -12.14
N PHE A 201 1.20 -7.18 -12.98
CA PHE A 201 0.07 -8.00 -13.44
C PHE A 201 0.58 -9.23 -14.20
N ARG A 202 0.04 -10.41 -13.87
CA ARG A 202 0.38 -11.69 -14.53
C ARG A 202 -0.65 -12.13 -15.57
N ASN A 203 -1.75 -11.39 -15.70
CA ASN A 203 -2.96 -11.69 -16.47
C ASN A 203 -3.11 -10.79 -17.71
N LEU A 204 -2.03 -10.18 -18.20
CA LEU A 204 -2.11 -9.18 -19.27
C LEU A 204 -2.78 -9.71 -20.54
N ALA A 205 -2.42 -10.92 -20.96
CA ALA A 205 -2.99 -11.53 -22.16
C ALA A 205 -4.52 -11.71 -22.08
N GLU A 206 -5.06 -12.02 -20.89
CA GLU A 206 -6.50 -12.14 -20.66
C GLU A 206 -7.18 -10.77 -20.72
N ILE A 207 -6.59 -9.75 -20.09
CA ILE A 207 -7.10 -8.37 -20.14
C ILE A 207 -7.15 -7.87 -21.57
N GLU A 208 -6.08 -8.05 -22.33
CA GLU A 208 -5.99 -7.63 -23.74
C GLU A 208 -7.00 -8.38 -24.62
N ALA A 209 -7.17 -9.69 -24.41
CA ALA A 209 -8.15 -10.48 -25.14
C ALA A 209 -9.58 -9.99 -24.87
N VAL A 210 -9.91 -9.64 -23.62
CA VAL A 210 -11.22 -9.08 -23.28
C VAL A 210 -11.37 -7.67 -23.85
N ALA A 211 -10.34 -6.83 -23.85
CA ALA A 211 -10.43 -5.45 -24.33
C ALA A 211 -10.40 -5.30 -25.86
N LYS A 212 -9.89 -6.29 -26.60
CA LYS A 212 -9.55 -6.21 -28.04
C LYS A 212 -10.64 -5.60 -28.93
N ASP A 213 -11.91 -5.97 -28.71
CA ASP A 213 -13.04 -5.56 -29.54
C ASP A 213 -13.91 -4.47 -28.89
N CYS A 214 -13.40 -3.82 -27.83
CA CYS A 214 -14.13 -2.78 -27.10
C CYS A 214 -13.53 -1.40 -27.36
N HIS A 215 -14.12 -0.65 -28.29
CA HIS A 215 -13.66 0.69 -28.67
C HIS A 215 -13.71 1.73 -27.54
N ASN A 216 -14.51 1.47 -26.50
CA ASN A 216 -14.69 2.32 -25.33
C ASN A 216 -13.88 1.83 -24.11
N VAL A 217 -12.92 0.90 -24.30
CA VAL A 217 -11.99 0.45 -23.25
C VAL A 217 -10.59 0.94 -23.60
N THR A 218 -9.90 1.55 -22.64
CA THR A 218 -8.50 1.96 -22.78
C THR A 218 -7.67 1.36 -21.66
N LEU A 219 -6.65 0.60 -22.05
CA LEU A 219 -5.67 0.03 -21.12
C LEU A 219 -4.54 1.04 -20.87
N HIS A 220 -4.26 1.32 -19.60
CA HIS A 220 -3.20 2.21 -19.14
C HIS A 220 -2.14 1.40 -18.40
N TYR A 221 -0.95 1.30 -18.97
CA TYR A 221 0.14 0.49 -18.43
C TYR A 221 1.01 1.33 -17.51
N ASN A 222 1.03 1.01 -16.21
CA ASN A 222 1.78 1.74 -15.17
C ASN A 222 1.65 3.29 -15.27
N PRO A 223 0.43 3.85 -15.32
CA PRO A 223 0.23 5.29 -15.50
C PRO A 223 0.55 6.07 -14.23
N ALA A 224 0.75 7.39 -14.38
CA ALA A 224 0.62 8.32 -13.28
C ALA A 224 -0.86 8.38 -12.83
N ILE A 225 -1.24 7.50 -11.89
CA ILE A 225 -2.65 7.23 -11.60
C ILE A 225 -3.44 8.46 -11.11
N LYS A 226 -2.78 9.43 -10.48
CA LYS A 226 -3.39 10.71 -10.09
C LYS A 226 -4.08 11.40 -11.25
N ASN A 227 -3.46 11.44 -12.43
CA ASN A 227 -4.04 12.09 -13.61
C ASN A 227 -5.33 11.38 -14.07
N LEU A 228 -5.38 10.05 -13.93
CA LEU A 228 -6.58 9.27 -14.24
C LEU A 228 -7.66 9.49 -13.19
N MET A 229 -7.31 9.56 -11.92
CA MET A 229 -8.26 9.90 -10.84
C MET A 229 -8.83 11.31 -11.02
N GLU A 230 -8.01 12.28 -11.42
CA GLU A 230 -8.47 13.65 -11.73
C GLU A 230 -9.37 13.70 -12.96
N PHE A 231 -9.15 12.81 -13.93
CA PHE A 231 -9.89 12.78 -15.18
C PHE A 231 -11.23 12.04 -15.07
N CYS A 232 -11.26 10.90 -14.36
CA CYS A 232 -12.42 10.01 -14.30
C CYS A 232 -13.52 10.52 -13.35
N ASP A 233 -14.75 10.06 -13.59
CA ASP A 233 -15.95 10.48 -12.86
C ASP A 233 -16.29 9.57 -11.68
N ILE A 234 -15.99 8.27 -11.82
CA ILE A 234 -16.21 7.21 -10.83
C ILE A 234 -15.12 6.16 -11.00
N SER A 235 -14.87 5.37 -9.96
CA SER A 235 -13.99 4.21 -10.05
C SER A 235 -14.60 2.90 -9.54
N ILE A 236 -14.09 1.80 -10.06
CA ILE A 236 -14.22 0.44 -9.51
C ILE A 236 -12.83 0.02 -9.07
N SER A 237 -12.66 -0.30 -7.78
CA SER A 237 -11.34 -0.58 -7.23
C SER A 237 -11.35 -1.63 -6.12
N ALA A 238 -10.20 -2.26 -5.90
CA ALA A 238 -9.97 -3.04 -4.69
C ALA A 238 -10.11 -2.18 -3.42
N ALA A 239 -10.61 -2.76 -2.33
CA ALA A 239 -10.74 -2.13 -1.02
C ALA A 239 -9.39 -1.97 -0.25
N GLY A 240 -8.33 -1.54 -0.93
CA GLY A 240 -6.98 -1.33 -0.36
C GLY A 240 -6.63 0.15 -0.15
N SER A 241 -5.33 0.46 -0.02
CA SER A 241 -4.83 1.82 0.23
C SER A 241 -5.25 2.84 -0.85
N THR A 242 -5.43 2.40 -2.10
CA THR A 242 -5.94 3.23 -3.21
C THR A 242 -7.29 3.87 -2.90
N THR A 243 -8.11 3.26 -2.02
CA THR A 243 -9.37 3.83 -1.56
C THR A 243 -9.20 5.23 -1.01
N TYR A 244 -8.15 5.46 -0.23
CA TYR A 244 -7.90 6.77 0.38
C TYR A 244 -7.39 7.80 -0.62
N GLU A 245 -6.63 7.36 -1.63
CA GLU A 245 -6.16 8.22 -2.72
C GLU A 245 -7.34 8.67 -3.60
N LEU A 246 -8.27 7.76 -3.90
CA LEU A 246 -9.52 8.07 -4.59
C LEU A 246 -10.38 9.06 -3.79
N ALA A 247 -10.51 8.83 -2.49
CA ALA A 247 -11.23 9.73 -1.58
C ALA A 247 -10.58 11.12 -1.51
N ALA A 248 -9.25 11.20 -1.45
CA ALA A 248 -8.52 12.47 -1.46
C ALA A 248 -8.73 13.25 -2.77
N CYS A 249 -8.86 12.55 -3.90
CA CYS A 249 -9.19 13.15 -5.20
C CYS A 249 -10.70 13.46 -5.38
N GLY A 250 -11.55 13.07 -4.44
CA GLY A 250 -13.01 13.24 -4.55
C GLY A 250 -13.67 12.35 -5.60
N VAL A 251 -13.07 11.20 -5.94
CA VAL A 251 -13.62 10.24 -6.91
C VAL A 251 -14.54 9.26 -6.19
N PRO A 252 -15.85 9.23 -6.48
CA PRO A 252 -16.75 8.19 -5.97
C PRO A 252 -16.26 6.80 -6.40
N THR A 253 -16.33 5.82 -5.51
CA THR A 253 -15.75 4.49 -5.76
C THR A 253 -16.68 3.36 -5.36
N LEU A 254 -16.82 2.38 -6.27
CA LEU A 254 -17.31 1.05 -5.98
C LEU A 254 -16.14 0.18 -5.54
N LEU A 255 -16.12 -0.21 -4.26
CA LEU A 255 -15.07 -1.03 -3.70
C LEU A 255 -15.41 -2.52 -3.81
N VAL A 256 -14.45 -3.29 -4.30
CA VAL A 256 -14.51 -4.75 -4.36
C VAL A 256 -13.58 -5.31 -3.29
N ILE A 257 -14.10 -6.21 -2.46
CA ILE A 257 -13.31 -6.95 -1.48
C ILE A 257 -12.57 -8.03 -2.25
N VAL A 258 -11.24 -7.99 -2.22
CA VAL A 258 -10.35 -8.90 -2.96
C VAL A 258 -9.43 -9.72 -2.05
N ALA A 259 -9.51 -9.51 -0.74
CA ALA A 259 -8.78 -10.26 0.27
C ALA A 259 -9.53 -10.11 1.61
N ASP A 260 -9.52 -11.17 2.41
CA ASP A 260 -10.09 -11.24 3.76
C ASP A 260 -8.98 -11.27 4.83
#